data_AF-A0A1F9BM62-F1
#
_entry.id   AF-A0A1F9BM62-F1
#
_cell.length_a   1.000
_cell.length_b   1.000
_cell.length_c   1.000
_cell.angle_alpha   90.00
_cell.angle_beta   90.00
_cell.angle_gamma   90.00
#
_symmetry.space_group_name_H-M   'P 1'
#
loop_
_entity.id
_entity.type
_entity.pdbx_description
1 polymer ?
#
loop_
_entity_poly.entity_id
_entity_poly.type
_entity_poly.pdbx_seq_one_letter_code
_entity_poly.pdbx_strand_id
1 'polypeptide(L)' 'MVSHDIGAVARHVDDIICLNRRIHVHQPPPIGRLALESTFGCSVEYLFHGEIPHRVVRVHDD' A
#
# COMPACT_ATOMS: atom_id res chain seq x y z
N MET A 1 -5.49 17.37 -3.13
CA MET A 1 -6.25 16.66 -2.08
C MET A 1 -5.26 16.16 -1.04
N VAL A 2 -5.58 16.25 0.25
CA VAL A 2 -4.76 15.68 1.32
C VAL A 2 -5.64 14.71 2.10
N SER A 3 -5.20 13.47 2.26
CA SER A 3 -5.93 12.41 2.96
C SER A 3 -4.99 11.62 3.86
N HIS A 4 -5.53 11.12 4.97
CA HIS A 4 -4.85 10.15 5.82
C HIS A 4 -5.16 8.70 5.42
N ASP A 5 -6.24 8.50 4.66
CA ASP A 5 -6.71 7.18 4.26
C ASP A 5 -6.09 6.81 2.90
N ILE A 6 -5.02 6.01 2.95
CA ILE A 6 -4.32 5.46 1.78
C ILE A 6 -5.24 4.55 0.94
N GLY A 7 -6.18 3.82 1.55
CA GLY A 7 -7.10 2.95 0.83
C GLY A 7 -8.12 3.75 0.02
N ALA A 8 -8.61 4.85 0.57
CA ALA A 8 -9.51 5.76 -0.13
C ALA A 8 -8.81 6.50 -1.29
N VAL A 9 -7.60 7.01 -1.10
CA VAL A 9 -6.87 7.68 -2.21
C VAL A 9 -6.49 6.69 -3.30
N ALA A 10 -6.11 5.46 -2.95
CA ALA A 10 -5.65 4.45 -3.91
C ALA A 10 -6.68 4.12 -5.00
N ARG A 11 -7.98 4.39 -4.77
CA ARG A 11 -9.05 4.17 -5.75
C ARG A 11 -9.36 5.36 -6.66
N HIS A 12 -8.85 6.55 -6.35
CA HIS A 12 -9.33 7.79 -6.97
C HIS A 12 -8.21 8.70 -7.50
N VAL A 13 -6.94 8.33 -7.33
CA VAL A 13 -5.81 9.15 -7.80
C VAL A 13 -4.80 8.32 -8.57
N ASP A 14 -4.25 8.94 -9.61
CA ASP A 14 -3.24 8.33 -10.46
C ASP A 14 -1.83 8.44 -9.85
N ASP A 15 -1.52 9.52 -9.14
CA ASP A 15 -0.20 9.73 -8.50
C ASP A 15 -0.33 10.04 -7.01
N ILE A 16 0.61 9.53 -6.20
CA ILE A 16 0.61 9.71 -4.74
C ILE A 16 1.93 10.28 -4.24
N ILE A 17 1.82 11.30 -3.38
CA ILE A 17 2.93 11.86 -2.60
C ILE A 17 2.64 11.61 -1.12
N CYS A 18 3.47 10.79 -0.46
CA CYS A 18 3.40 10.53 0.97
C CYS A 18 4.32 11.52 1.72
N LEU A 19 3.77 12.18 2.75
CA LEU A 19 4.50 13.11 3.60
C LEU A 19 4.62 12.53 5.03
N ASN A 20 5.81 12.09 5.42
CA ASN A 20 6.11 11.70 6.79
C ASN A 20 7.55 12.10 7.15
N ARG A 21 7.74 13.31 7.71
CA ARG A 21 9.04 13.98 7.96
C ARG A 21 9.92 14.19 6.71
N ARG A 22 9.72 13.41 5.66
CA ARG A 22 10.31 13.45 4.32
C ARG A 22 9.19 13.25 3.30
N ILE A 23 9.46 13.69 2.07
CA ILE A 23 8.56 13.52 0.92
C ILE A 23 8.97 12.24 0.19
N HIS A 24 8.00 11.36 -0.03
CA HIS A 24 8.14 10.15 -0.82
C HIS A 24 7.16 10.22 -1.99
N VAL A 25 7.69 10.12 -3.21
CA VAL A 25 6.88 10.07 -4.43
C VAL A 25 6.73 8.61 -4.83
N HIS A 26 5.50 8.17 -5.04
CA HIS A 26 5.19 6.81 -5.42
C HIS A 26 4.63 6.76 -6.84
N GLN A 27 4.86 5.64 -7.50
CA GLN A 27 4.12 5.27 -8.70
C GLN A 27 2.63 5.13 -8.40
N PRO A 28 1.77 5.10 -9.43
CA PRO A 28 0.34 4.90 -9.25
C PRO A 28 0.01 3.71 -8.35
N PRO A 29 -1.04 3.84 -7.52
CA PRO A 29 -1.48 2.74 -6.67
C PRO A 29 -1.77 1.47 -7.51
N PRO A 30 -1.46 0.27 -6.98
CA PRO A 30 -1.04 0.02 -5.60
C PRO A 30 0.43 0.38 -5.35
N ILE A 31 0.66 1.17 -4.28
CA ILE A 31 2.01 1.42 -3.73
C ILE A 31 2.66 0.06 -3.46
N GLY A 32 3.99 -0.08 -3.51
CA GLY A 32 4.67 -1.34 -3.17
C GLY A 32 4.66 -1.67 -1.67
N ARG A 33 4.58 -2.95 -1.31
CA ARG A 33 4.54 -3.41 0.11
C ARG A 33 5.69 -2.86 0.95
N LEU A 34 6.93 -2.98 0.45
CA LEU A 34 8.12 -2.48 1.16
C LEU A 34 8.06 -0.98 1.43
N ALA A 35 7.48 -0.20 0.50
CA ALA A 35 7.33 1.23 0.69
C ALA A 35 6.33 1.53 1.82
N LEU A 36 5.21 0.81 1.91
CA LEU A 36 4.27 0.93 3.02
C LEU A 36 4.90 0.49 4.34
N GLU A 37 5.58 -0.65 4.39
CA GLU A 37 6.26 -1.15 5.59
C GLU A 37 7.30 -0.14 6.11
N SER A 38 8.08 0.46 5.22
CA SER A 38 9.04 1.52 5.59
C SER A 38 8.38 2.81 6.10
N THR A 39 7.17 3.12 5.61
CA THR A 39 6.42 4.33 5.97
C THR A 39 5.71 4.16 7.31
N PHE A 40 5.10 2.99 7.55
CA PHE A 40 4.31 2.68 8.74
C PHE A 40 5.14 2.04 9.86
N GLY A 41 6.32 1.49 9.57
CA GLY A 41 7.20 0.89 10.56
C GLY A 41 6.74 -0.47 11.09
N CYS A 42 5.81 -1.12 10.39
CA CYS A 42 5.28 -2.44 10.73
C CYS A 42 5.05 -3.26 9.46
N SER A 43 4.82 -4.58 9.62
CA SER A 43 4.42 -5.46 8.52
C SER A 43 3.06 -5.03 7.95
N VAL A 44 2.97 -4.95 6.62
CA VAL A 44 1.76 -4.50 5.92
C VAL A 44 1.35 -5.53 4.87
N GLU A 45 0.05 -5.76 4.72
CA GLU A 45 -0.53 -6.67 3.73
C GLU A 45 -1.63 -5.95 2.95
N TYR A 46 -1.72 -6.24 1.65
CA TYR A 46 -2.85 -5.77 0.85
C TYR A 46 -4.04 -6.72 0.99
N LEU A 47 -5.20 -6.15 1.29
CA LEU A 47 -6.48 -6.84 1.21
C LEU A 47 -7.26 -6.25 0.03
N PHE A 48 -7.26 -6.96 -1.09
CA PHE A 48 -8.05 -6.59 -2.25
C PHE A 48 -9.38 -7.36 -2.25
N HIS A 49 -10.47 -6.67 -2.58
CA HIS A 49 -11.73 -7.33 -2.89
C HIS A 49 -11.66 -7.89 -4.32
N GLY A 50 -11.42 -9.19 -4.44
CA GLY A 50 -11.64 -9.96 -5.67
C GLY A 50 -13.01 -10.65 -5.67
N GLU A 51 -13.36 -11.32 -6.76
CA GLU A 51 -14.61 -12.10 -6.88
C GLU A 51 -14.69 -13.21 -5.80
N ILE A 52 -13.53 -13.75 -5.41
CA ILE A 52 -13.36 -14.66 -4.28
C ILE A 52 -12.23 -14.11 -3.39
N PRO A 53 -12.49 -13.76 -2.12
CA PRO A 53 -11.43 -13.35 -1.20
C PRO A 53 -10.52 -14.55 -0.88
N HIS A 54 -9.27 -14.51 -1.32
CA HIS A 54 -8.27 -15.52 -1.02
C HIS A 54 -6.95 -14.85 -0.60
N ARG A 55 -6.31 -15.40 0.45
CA ARG A 55 -4.99 -14.97 0.94
C ARG A 55 -3.95 -15.92 0.37
N VAL A 56 -2.99 -15.39 -0.38
CA VAL A 56 -1.85 -16.17 -0.88
C VAL A 56 -0.67 -15.97 0.08
N VAL A 57 -0.35 -16.99 0.88
CA VAL A 57 0.86 -17.03 1.70
C VAL A 57 2.01 -17.61 0.90
N ARG A 58 3.24 -17.14 1.16
CA ARG A 58 4.43 -17.73 0.54
C ARG A 58 4.58 -19.18 1.00
N VAL A 59 5.10 -20.02 0.11
CA VAL A 59 5.55 -21.37 0.47
C VAL A 59 6.68 -21.20 1.50
N HIS A 60 6.65 -21.99 2.58
CA HIS A 60 7.80 -22.10 3.46
C HIS A 60 8.86 -22.92 2.72
N ASP A 61 10.08 -22.40 2.62
CA ASP A 61 11.25 -23.23 2.33
C ASP A 61 11.58 -24.00 3.63
N ASP A 62 11.79 -25.31 3.54
CA ASP A 62 12.23 -26.16 4.66
C ASP A 62 13.56 -25.68 5.25
#